data_AF-A0A3C0Q5X0-F1
#
_entry.id   AF-A0A3C0Q5X0-F1
#
_cell.length_a   1.000
_cell.length_b   1.000
_cell.length_c   1.000
_cell.angle_alpha   90.00
_cell.angle_beta   90.00
_cell.angle_gamma   90.00
#
_symmetry.space_group_name_H-M   'P 1'
#
loop_
_entity.id
_entity.type
_entity.pdbx_description
1 polymer ?
#
loop_
_entity_poly.entity_id
_entity_poly.type
_entity_poly.pdbx_seq_one_letter_code
_entity_poly.pdbx_strand_id
1 'polypeptide(L)'
;QAWYPAVNIAVPLPKEFTADASLGYQWIEDNAAFGVADYATWSLGVGYKIYGFNTSLKYTDTNLNEPSECADGCGSKAVFTVSRSF
;
A
#
# COMPACT_ATOMS: atom_id res chain seq x y z
N GLN A 1 19.57 7.50 -9.09
CA GLN A 1 18.53 8.21 -8.32
C GLN A 1 17.17 7.59 -8.65
N ALA A 2 16.09 7.93 -7.95
CA ALA A 2 14.78 7.30 -8.12
C ALA A 2 13.64 8.27 -7.80
N TRP A 3 12.50 8.10 -8.47
CA TRP A 3 11.33 8.98 -8.38
C TRP A 3 10.09 8.15 -8.10
N TYR A 4 9.21 8.64 -7.22
CA TYR A 4 8.00 7.92 -6.82
C TYR A 4 6.82 8.88 -6.65
N PRO A 5 6.15 9.31 -7.73
CA PRO A 5 4.86 9.95 -7.58
C PRO A 5 3.84 8.97 -7.01
N ALA A 6 2.99 9.46 -6.12
CA ALA A 6 1.87 8.71 -5.60
C ALA A 6 0.65 9.61 -5.39
N VAL A 7 -0.52 9.02 -5.61
CA VAL A 7 -1.82 9.60 -5.28
C VAL A 7 -2.42 8.76 -4.16
N ASN A 8 -2.90 9.44 -3.13
CA ASN A 8 -3.54 8.84 -1.97
C ASN A 8 -4.90 9.50 -1.77
N ILE A 9 -5.94 8.67 -1.65
CA ILE A 9 -7.31 9.13 -1.44
C ILE A 9 -7.82 8.44 -0.18
N ALA A 10 -8.38 9.21 0.74
CA ALA A 10 -9.08 8.70 1.90
C ALA A 10 -10.49 9.33 1.93
N VAL A 11 -11.50 8.48 1.99
CA VAL A 11 -12.90 8.88 1.98
C VAL A 11 -13.56 8.44 3.28
N PRO A 12 -14.08 9.37 4.09
CA PRO A 12 -14.93 9.01 5.21
C PRO A 12 -16.28 8.48 4.67
N LEU A 13 -16.71 7.33 5.19
CA LEU A 13 -17.96 6.68 4.82
C LEU A 13 -18.98 6.80 5.97
N PRO A 14 -20.27 6.58 5.71
CA PRO A 14 -21.28 6.54 6.76
C PRO A 14 -20.97 5.48 7.82
N LYS A 15 -21.52 5.66 9.03
CA LYS A 15 -21.36 4.73 10.16
C LYS A 15 -19.89 4.51 10.56
N GLU A 16 -19.10 5.57 10.64
CA GLU A 16 -17.69 5.54 11.09
C GLU A 16 -16.73 4.67 10.29
N PHE A 17 -17.15 4.23 9.09
CA PHE A 17 -16.25 3.57 8.17
C PHE A 17 -15.34 4.59 7.48
N THR A 18 -14.17 4.15 7.06
CA THR A 18 -13.26 4.90 6.19
C THR A 18 -12.81 3.96 5.09
N ALA A 19 -12.69 4.46 3.87
CA ALA A 19 -12.01 3.74 2.80
C ALA A 19 -10.79 4.55 2.36
N ASP A 20 -9.69 3.88 2.10
CA ASP A 20 -8.49 4.49 1.53
C ASP A 20 -8.01 3.71 0.32
N ALA A 21 -7.44 4.43 -0.64
CA ALA A 21 -6.80 3.87 -1.82
C ALA A 21 -5.54 4.65 -2.13
N SER A 22 -4.51 3.96 -2.59
CA SER A 22 -3.26 4.56 -3.03
C SER A 22 -2.82 3.94 -4.35
N LEU A 23 -2.26 4.76 -5.23
CA LEU A 23 -1.61 4.35 -6.47
C LEU A 23 -0.30 5.12 -6.59
N GLY A 24 0.80 4.42 -6.83
CA GLY A 24 2.12 5.02 -7.03
C GLY A 24 2.89 4.30 -8.13
N TYR A 25 3.86 5.00 -8.71
CA TYR A 25 4.75 4.42 -9.71
C TYR A 25 6.20 4.73 -9.35
N GLN A 26 7.03 3.70 -9.28
CA GLN A 26 8.44 3.78 -8.96
C GLN A 26 9.25 3.82 -10.25
N TRP A 27 9.87 4.96 -10.55
CA TRP A 27 10.89 5.10 -11.58
C TRP A 27 12.28 4.99 -10.97
N ILE A 28 13.10 4.10 -11.51
CA ILE A 28 14.45 3.82 -11.05
C ILE A 28 15.39 4.12 -12.22
N GLU A 29 16.40 4.96 -12.00
CA GLU A 29 17.31 5.34 -13.09
C GLU A 29 18.30 4.22 -13.47
N ASP A 30 18.62 3.34 -12.53
CA ASP A 30 19.49 2.18 -12.74
C ASP A 30 18.82 0.91 -12.19
N ASN A 31 17.92 0.34 -12.99
CA ASN A 31 17.20 -0.89 -12.65
C ASN A 31 18.14 -2.10 -12.45
N ALA A 32 19.29 -2.12 -13.13
CA ALA A 32 20.24 -3.22 -13.04
C ALA A 32 20.95 -3.24 -11.68
N ALA A 33 21.33 -2.07 -11.17
CA ALA A 33 21.87 -1.95 -9.81
C ALA A 33 20.81 -2.23 -8.72
N PHE A 34 19.55 -1.89 -8.98
CA PHE A 34 18.44 -2.09 -8.03
C PHE A 34 17.84 -3.51 -8.05
N GLY A 35 18.07 -4.26 -9.13
CA GLY A 35 17.61 -5.64 -9.28
C GLY A 35 16.12 -5.81 -9.60
N VAL A 36 15.42 -4.72 -9.92
CA VAL A 36 13.99 -4.71 -10.29
C VAL A 36 13.70 -3.67 -11.37
N ALA A 37 12.75 -3.97 -12.25
CA ALA A 37 12.22 -3.02 -13.23
C ALA A 37 11.43 -1.92 -12.53
N ASP A 38 11.09 -0.85 -13.25
CA ASP A 38 10.14 0.15 -12.79
C ASP A 38 8.78 -0.49 -12.54
N TYR A 39 8.12 -0.13 -11.43
CA TYR A 39 6.93 -0.84 -10.98
C TYR A 39 5.86 0.09 -10.40
N ALA A 40 4.61 -0.32 -10.59
CA ALA A 40 3.46 0.28 -9.94
C ALA A 40 3.24 -0.36 -8.57
N THR A 41 2.79 0.45 -7.64
CA THR A 41 2.33 0.02 -6.33
C THR A 41 0.91 0.49 -6.13
N TRP A 42 0.12 -0.30 -5.44
CA TRP A 42 -1.24 0.07 -5.13
C TRP A 42 -1.65 -0.46 -3.76
N SER A 43 -2.62 0.20 -3.15
CA SER A 43 -3.21 -0.28 -1.93
C SER A 43 -4.67 0.09 -1.82
N LEU A 44 -5.43 -0.76 -1.14
CA LEU A 44 -6.82 -0.55 -0.77
C LEU A 44 -6.98 -0.83 0.72
N GLY A 45 -7.69 0.03 1.42
CA GLY A 45 -7.91 -0.10 2.85
C GLY A 45 -9.33 0.24 3.26
N VAL A 46 -9.76 -0.39 4.36
CA VAL A 46 -10.99 -0.08 5.06
C VAL A 46 -10.68 0.08 6.54
N GLY A 47 -11.21 1.13 7.14
CA GLY A 47 -11.13 1.43 8.56
C GLY A 47 -12.51 1.46 9.21
N TYR A 48 -12.56 1.11 10.49
CA TYR A 48 -13.77 1.26 11.30
C TYR A 48 -13.41 1.60 12.74
N LYS A 49 -14.18 2.51 13.34
CA LYS A 49 -14.06 2.87 14.75
C LYS A 49 -15.02 2.02 15.57
N ILE A 50 -14.48 1.34 16.58
CA ILE A 50 -15.24 0.45 17.46
C ILE A 50 -14.88 0.77 18.91
N TYR A 51 -15.83 1.27 19.70
CA TYR A 51 -15.68 1.48 21.15
C TYR A 51 -14.36 2.19 21.56
N GLY A 52 -13.96 3.23 20.82
CA GLY A 52 -12.73 3.99 21.08
C GLY A 52 -11.44 3.37 20.52
N PHE A 53 -11.53 2.22 19.84
CA PHE A 53 -10.46 1.65 19.03
C PHE A 53 -10.63 2.05 17.57
N ASN A 54 -9.54 2.40 16.90
CA ASN A 54 -9.47 2.52 15.45
C ASN A 54 -8.93 1.19 14.90
N THR A 55 -9.74 0.51 14.09
CA THR A 55 -9.34 -0.70 13.37
C THR A 55 -9.17 -0.39 11.89
N SER A 56 -8.22 -1.02 11.23
CA SER A 56 -8.07 -0.92 9.77
C SER A 56 -7.52 -2.21 9.17
N LEU A 57 -8.03 -2.58 8.01
CA LEU A 57 -7.48 -3.62 7.15
C LEU A 57 -7.00 -2.98 5.86
N LYS A 58 -5.74 -3.15 5.51
CA LYS A 58 -5.12 -2.60 4.30
C LYS A 58 -4.44 -3.69 3.50
N TYR A 59 -4.80 -3.82 2.23
CA TYR A 59 -4.12 -4.66 1.25
C TYR A 59 -3.20 -3.79 0.40
N THR A 60 -1.95 -4.19 0.24
CA THR A 60 -0.94 -3.49 -0.57
C THR A 60 -0.27 -4.49 -1.49
N ASP A 61 -0.01 -4.09 -2.73
CA ASP A 61 0.53 -4.96 -3.74
C ASP A 61 1.34 -4.17 -4.78
N THR A 62 2.12 -4.88 -5.58
CA THR A 62 2.88 -4.34 -6.69
C THR A 62 2.48 -5.05 -7.98
N ASN A 63 2.90 -4.54 -9.14
CA ASN A 63 2.74 -5.25 -10.41
C ASN A 63 3.93 -6.16 -10.75
N LEU A 64 4.85 -6.39 -9.80
CA LEU A 64 6.00 -7.28 -9.99
C LEU A 64 5.63 -8.71 -9.62
N ASN A 65 6.03 -9.66 -10.46
CA ASN A 65 5.88 -11.09 -10.19
C ASN A 65 7.13 -11.65 -9.51
N GLU A 66 6.93 -12.38 -8.42
CA GLU A 66 7.98 -13.20 -7.81
C GLU A 66 8.02 -14.60 -8.44
N PRO A 67 9.22 -15.20 -8.63
CA PRO A 67 10.55 -14.64 -8.40
C PRO A 67 11.14 -13.94 -9.65
N SER A 68 10.39 -13.87 -10.75
CA SER A 68 10.91 -13.53 -12.08
C SER A 68 11.29 -12.05 -12.25
N GLU A 69 10.57 -11.16 -11.59
CA GLU A 69 10.75 -9.70 -11.69
C GLU A 69 11.21 -9.09 -10.36
N CYS A 70 11.09 -9.82 -9.27
CA CYS A 70 11.60 -9.50 -7.94
C CYS A 70 11.94 -10.78 -7.19
N ALA A 71 13.06 -10.80 -6.47
CA ALA A 71 13.54 -12.02 -5.82
C ALA A 71 12.64 -12.49 -4.66
N ASP A 72 12.19 -11.57 -3.81
CA ASP A 72 11.29 -11.79 -2.67
C ASP A 72 10.85 -10.43 -2.09
N GLY A 73 9.70 -10.37 -1.42
CA GLY A 73 9.19 -9.21 -0.69
C GLY A 73 8.36 -8.19 -1.47
N CYS A 74 8.17 -8.39 -2.77
CA CYS A 74 7.32 -7.60 -3.68
C CYS A 74 5.89 -8.11 -3.81
N GLY A 75 5.62 -9.32 -3.31
CA GLY A 75 4.30 -9.91 -3.26
C GLY A 75 3.33 -9.14 -2.36
N SER A 76 2.05 -9.46 -2.53
CA SER A 76 0.97 -8.76 -1.85
C SER A 76 0.91 -9.01 -0.35
N LYS A 77 0.47 -8.00 0.40
CA LYS A 77 0.45 -8.02 1.87
C LYS A 77 -0.85 -7.42 2.37
N ALA A 78 -1.48 -8.12 3.32
CA ALA A 78 -2.60 -7.60 4.08
C ALA A 78 -2.13 -7.27 5.51
N VAL A 79 -2.38 -6.03 5.94
CA VAL A 79 -2.03 -5.54 7.28
C VAL A 79 -3.31 -5.18 8.01
N PHE A 80 -3.53 -5.84 9.15
CA PHE A 80 -4.58 -5.47 10.08
C PHE A 80 -3.99 -4.69 11.26
N THR A 81 -4.55 -3.51 11.53
CA THR A 81 -4.09 -2.60 12.57
C THR A 81 -5.21 -2.34 13.56
N VAL A 82 -4.87 -2.35 14.85
CA VAL A 82 -5.74 -1.91 15.93
C VAL A 82 -4.98 -0.88 16.75
N SER A 83 -5.56 0.29 16.93
CA SER A 83 -4.96 1.37 17.74
C SER A 83 -6.00 2.03 18.64
N ARG A 84 -5.52 2.66 19.72
CA ARG A 84 -6.34 3.45 20.64
C ARG A 84 -5.49 4.61 21.15
N SER A 85 -6.04 5.82 21.13
CA SER A 85 -5.41 6.99 21.75
C SER A 85 -5.83 7.05 23.22
N PHE A 86 -4.87 7.36 24.10
CA PHE A 86 -5.05 7.47 25.55
C PHE A 86 -5.04 8.93 26.00
#